data_AF-A0A7R9Y5U0-F1
#
_entry.id   AF-A0A7R9Y5U0-F1
#
_cell.length_a   1.000
_cell.length_b   1.000
_cell.length_c   1.000
_cell.angle_alpha   90.00
_cell.angle_beta   90.00
_cell.angle_gamma   90.00
#
_symmetry.space_group_name_H-M   'P 1'
#
loop_
_entity.id
_entity.type
_entity.pdbx_description
1 polymer ?
#
loop_
_entity_poly.entity_id
_entity_poly.type
_entity_poly.pdbx_seq_one_letter_code
_entity_poly.pdbx_strand_id
1 'polypeptide(L)'
;DDDDDDDGGGGVEIVSLPPVTLSVILPSDYPSVSPPAFALSASWLSRAALTRAADALDDVCARNAGDVIAFELAAWLKDESAREVFCVDGRLRLRASDGWAGEADDGDGGG
;
A
#
# COMPACT_ATOMS: atom_id res chain seq x y z
N ASP A 1 9.26 -47.04 -4.16
CA ASP A 1 9.73 -45.79 -4.77
C ASP A 1 8.55 -45.13 -5.43
N ASP A 2 8.01 -44.12 -4.79
CA ASP A 2 7.24 -43.00 -5.37
C ASP A 2 7.06 -42.04 -4.18
N ASP A 3 8.19 -41.40 -3.86
CA ASP A 3 8.31 -40.30 -2.91
C ASP A 3 7.80 -39.00 -3.57
N ASP A 4 7.17 -38.16 -2.74
CA ASP A 4 7.04 -36.70 -2.89
C ASP A 4 6.23 -36.13 -4.07
N ASP A 5 4.91 -36.04 -3.88
CA ASP A 5 4.09 -34.93 -4.41
C ASP A 5 3.43 -34.19 -3.23
N ASP A 6 4.24 -33.70 -2.29
CA ASP A 6 3.82 -32.62 -1.39
C ASP A 6 3.85 -31.31 -2.20
N ASP A 7 2.76 -31.04 -2.93
CA ASP A 7 2.49 -29.72 -3.53
C ASP A 7 2.20 -28.73 -2.39
N GLY A 8 3.28 -28.35 -1.71
CA GLY A 8 3.32 -27.31 -0.69
C GLY A 8 3.07 -25.95 -1.33
N GLY A 9 1.84 -25.71 -1.79
CA GLY A 9 1.30 -24.38 -2.05
C GLY A 9 1.16 -23.62 -0.75
N GLY A 10 2.30 -23.27 -0.13
CA GLY A 10 2.40 -22.54 1.13
C GLY A 10 1.84 -21.14 0.97
N GLY A 11 0.53 -21.00 1.15
CA GLY A 11 -0.11 -19.71 1.35
C GLY A 11 0.47 -19.09 2.61
N VAL A 12 1.15 -17.94 2.47
CA VAL A 12 1.54 -17.15 3.63
C VAL A 12 0.30 -16.49 4.21
N GLU A 13 0.00 -16.78 5.48
CA GLU A 13 -1.05 -16.10 6.21
C GLU A 13 -0.54 -14.72 6.67
N ILE A 14 -1.15 -13.66 6.16
CA ILE A 14 -0.81 -12.29 6.53
C ILE A 14 -1.71 -11.90 7.71
N VAL A 15 -1.17 -12.01 8.92
CA VAL A 15 -1.88 -11.65 10.16
C VAL A 15 -2.00 -10.13 10.33
N SER A 16 -1.08 -9.37 9.73
CA SER A 16 -1.09 -7.90 9.76
C SER A 16 -0.47 -7.33 8.49
N LEU A 17 -1.04 -6.21 8.01
CA LEU A 17 -0.53 -5.51 6.84
C LEU A 17 0.83 -4.87 7.17
N PRO A 18 1.77 -4.84 6.20
CA PRO A 18 3.01 -4.11 6.39
C PRO A 18 2.73 -2.61 6.60
N PRO A 19 3.67 -1.86 7.20
CA PRO A 19 3.42 -0.48 7.61
C PRO A 19 3.03 0.39 6.41
N VAL A 20 1.99 1.19 6.62
CA VAL A 20 1.53 2.24 5.69
C VAL A 20 1.75 3.57 6.36
N THR A 21 2.37 4.51 5.64
CA THR A 21 2.65 5.85 6.13
C THR A 21 1.64 6.82 5.54
N LEU A 22 0.86 7.45 6.43
CA LEU A 22 0.01 8.60 6.10
C LEU A 22 0.67 9.86 6.65
N SER A 23 1.12 10.72 5.75
CA SER A 23 1.67 12.03 6.09
C SER A 23 0.58 13.08 5.96
N VAL A 24 0.15 13.67 7.07
CA VAL A 24 -0.83 14.78 7.07
C VAL A 24 -0.09 16.07 7.36
N ILE A 25 -0.27 17.06 6.49
CA ILE A 25 0.33 18.39 6.54
C ILE A 25 -0.79 19.36 6.88
N LEU A 26 -0.73 19.90 8.10
CA LEU A 26 -1.71 20.84 8.64
C LEU A 26 -1.16 22.27 8.50
N PRO A 27 -1.71 23.11 7.62
CA PRO A 27 -1.31 24.53 7.54
C PRO A 27 -1.75 25.31 8.78
N SER A 28 -1.16 26.49 9.02
CA SER A 28 -1.50 27.35 10.17
C SER A 28 -2.97 27.78 10.20
N ASP A 29 -3.62 27.79 9.05
CA ASP A 29 -4.99 28.26 8.84
C ASP A 29 -6.02 27.10 8.78
N TYR A 30 -5.60 25.91 9.21
CA TYR A 30 -6.44 24.73 9.40
C TYR A 30 -7.20 24.79 10.73
N PRO A 31 -8.44 24.29 10.85
CA PRO A 31 -9.30 23.66 9.84
C PRO A 31 -10.23 24.62 9.07
N SER A 32 -10.21 25.91 9.40
CA SER A 32 -11.26 26.85 9.00
C SER A 32 -11.11 27.47 7.61
N VAL A 33 -9.88 27.59 7.08
CA VAL A 33 -9.62 28.34 5.83
C VAL A 33 -9.03 27.43 4.74
N SER A 34 -8.30 26.37 5.09
CA SER A 34 -7.69 25.48 4.11
C SER A 34 -7.77 24.01 4.56
N PRO A 35 -8.05 23.06 3.65
CA PRO A 35 -8.03 21.64 3.96
C PRO A 35 -6.60 21.18 4.27
N PRO A 36 -6.42 20.04 4.95
CA PRO A 36 -5.10 19.49 5.19
C PRO A 36 -4.59 18.83 3.91
N ALA A 37 -3.30 19.01 3.61
CA ALA A 37 -2.67 18.24 2.54
C ALA A 37 -2.27 16.88 3.12
N PHE A 38 -2.43 15.80 2.36
CA PHE A 38 -2.00 14.48 2.82
C PHE A 38 -1.21 13.75 1.73
N ALA A 39 -0.36 12.82 2.14
CA ALA A 39 0.38 11.95 1.26
C ALA A 39 0.39 10.53 1.82
N LEU A 40 0.15 9.55 0.95
CA LEU A 40 0.12 8.14 1.30
C LEU A 40 1.33 7.42 0.68
N SER A 41 2.03 6.62 1.48
CA SER A 41 3.16 5.81 1.02
C SER A 41 3.16 4.43 1.66
N ALA A 42 3.37 3.40 0.85
CA ALA A 42 3.59 2.04 1.30
C ALA A 42 4.53 1.34 0.32
N SER A 43 5.63 0.78 0.82
CA SER A 43 6.64 0.09 0.01
C SER A 43 6.10 -1.18 -0.65
N TRP A 44 5.09 -1.78 -0.03
CA TRP A 44 4.48 -3.04 -0.45
C TRP A 44 3.29 -2.86 -1.41
N LEU A 45 2.83 -1.63 -1.66
CA LEU A 45 1.73 -1.35 -2.58
C LEU A 45 2.23 -0.88 -3.94
N SER A 46 1.45 -1.18 -4.97
CA SER A 46 1.65 -0.58 -6.30
C SER A 46 1.20 0.88 -6.31
N ARG A 47 1.76 1.68 -7.22
CA ARG A 47 1.36 3.08 -7.42
C ARG A 47 -0.14 3.22 -7.71
N ALA A 48 -0.72 2.29 -8.47
CA ALA A 48 -2.15 2.31 -8.77
C ALA A 48 -3.03 2.09 -7.54
N ALA A 49 -2.63 1.20 -6.62
CA ALA A 49 -3.33 1.00 -5.36
C ALA A 49 -3.21 2.22 -4.44
N LEU A 50 -2.02 2.83 -4.38
CA LEU A 50 -1.81 4.07 -3.62
C LEU A 50 -2.66 5.22 -4.17
N THR A 51 -2.75 5.37 -5.51
CA THR A 51 -3.61 6.40 -6.12
C THR A 51 -5.07 6.17 -5.79
N ARG A 52 -5.59 4.94 -5.89
CA ARG A 52 -6.99 4.65 -5.50
C ARG A 52 -7.27 4.93 -4.03
N ALA A 53 -6.34 4.59 -3.14
CA ALA A 53 -6.48 4.91 -1.73
C ALA A 53 -6.45 6.42 -1.48
N ALA A 54 -5.60 7.16 -2.22
CA ALA A 54 -5.56 8.61 -2.16
C ALA A 54 -6.88 9.24 -2.66
N ASP A 55 -7.44 8.76 -3.77
CA ASP A 55 -8.73 9.24 -4.29
C ASP A 55 -9.86 9.03 -3.26
N ALA A 56 -9.88 7.87 -2.59
CA ALA A 56 -10.88 7.60 -1.55
C ALA A 56 -10.66 8.45 -0.27
N LEU A 57 -9.40 8.72 0.09
CA LEU A 57 -9.05 9.67 1.16
C LEU A 57 -9.47 11.10 0.80
N ASP A 58 -9.39 11.49 -0.47
CA ASP A 58 -9.89 12.79 -0.94
C ASP A 58 -11.41 12.89 -0.75
N ASP A 59 -12.17 11.83 -1.00
CA ASP A 59 -13.61 11.80 -0.71
C ASP A 59 -13.91 11.90 0.79
N VAL A 60 -13.10 11.27 1.66
CA VAL A 60 -13.20 11.46 3.12
C VAL A 60 -12.91 12.91 3.50
N CYS A 61 -11.86 13.51 2.92
CA CYS A 61 -11.53 14.91 3.15
C CYS A 61 -12.67 15.84 2.72
N ALA A 62 -13.26 15.61 1.55
CA ALA A 62 -14.32 16.43 1.00
C ALA A 62 -15.62 16.35 1.82
N ARG A 63 -15.97 15.16 2.33
CA ARG A 63 -17.14 14.95 3.19
C ARG A 63 -17.02 15.67 4.53
N ASN A 64 -15.80 15.79 5.04
CA ASN A 64 -15.52 16.33 6.36
C ASN A 64 -14.75 17.67 6.28
N ALA A 65 -14.92 18.40 5.18
CA ALA A 65 -14.25 19.67 4.94
C ALA A 65 -14.70 20.73 5.98
N GLY A 66 -13.73 21.30 6.70
CA GLY A 66 -13.97 22.29 7.76
C GLY A 66 -13.83 21.76 9.20
N ASP A 67 -13.57 20.45 9.36
CA ASP A 67 -13.34 19.80 10.66
C ASP A 67 -11.93 19.19 10.78
N VAL A 68 -11.56 18.75 11.98
CA VAL A 68 -10.29 18.06 12.26
C VAL A 68 -10.34 16.61 11.76
N ILE A 69 -9.90 16.36 10.52
CA ILE A 69 -10.06 15.07 9.82
C ILE A 69 -8.86 14.14 9.92
N ALA A 70 -7.78 14.54 10.60
CA ALA A 70 -6.57 13.72 10.69
C ALA A 70 -6.85 12.33 11.29
N PHE A 71 -7.77 12.26 12.25
CA PHE A 71 -8.16 11.00 12.88
C PHE A 71 -9.04 10.16 11.95
N GLU A 72 -9.98 10.77 11.23
CA GLU A 72 -10.81 10.13 10.23
C GLU A 72 -10.00 9.54 9.07
N LEU A 73 -8.97 10.24 8.59
CA LEU A 73 -8.08 9.70 7.55
C LEU A 73 -7.30 8.48 8.06
N ALA A 74 -6.83 8.52 9.32
CA ALA A 74 -6.14 7.39 9.93
C ALA A 74 -7.09 6.20 10.21
N ALA A 75 -8.33 6.49 10.63
CA ALA A 75 -9.37 5.49 10.86
C ALA A 75 -9.75 4.79 9.55
N TRP A 76 -10.01 5.57 8.50
CA TRP A 76 -10.31 5.05 7.17
C TRP A 76 -9.18 4.20 6.61
N LEU A 77 -7.94 4.64 6.80
CA LEU A 77 -6.78 3.85 6.40
C LEU A 77 -6.69 2.53 7.17
N LYS A 78 -7.08 2.49 8.44
CA LYS A 78 -6.97 1.30 9.25
C LYS A 78 -8.09 0.27 8.95
N ASP A 79 -9.33 0.72 8.76
CA ASP A 79 -10.49 -0.17 8.68
C ASP A 79 -10.93 -0.43 7.23
N GLU A 80 -11.11 0.62 6.44
CA GLU A 80 -11.63 0.53 5.07
C GLU A 80 -10.54 0.25 4.00
N SER A 81 -9.37 0.88 4.08
CA SER A 81 -8.40 0.81 2.97
C SER A 81 -7.88 -0.60 2.68
N ALA A 82 -7.76 -1.43 3.72
CA ALA A 82 -7.38 -2.84 3.63
C ALA A 82 -8.38 -3.63 2.77
N ARG A 83 -9.68 -3.39 2.96
CA ARG A 83 -10.77 -4.14 2.32
C ARG A 83 -11.09 -3.61 0.94
N GLU A 84 -11.10 -2.30 0.76
CA GLU A 84 -11.55 -1.69 -0.49
C GLU A 84 -10.44 -1.55 -1.53
N VAL A 85 -9.19 -1.36 -1.07
CA VAL A 85 -8.08 -0.99 -1.98
C VAL A 85 -6.96 -2.01 -1.99
N PHE A 86 -6.56 -2.54 -0.83
CA PHE A 86 -5.38 -3.39 -0.74
C PHE A 86 -5.67 -4.87 -0.99
N CYS A 87 -6.84 -5.35 -0.56
CA CYS A 87 -7.26 -6.75 -0.70
C CYS A 87 -8.36 -6.88 -1.75
N VAL A 88 -7.98 -7.17 -2.99
CA VAL A 88 -8.94 -7.44 -4.08
C VAL A 88 -9.11 -8.95 -4.19
N ASP A 89 -10.35 -9.44 -4.11
CA ASP A 89 -10.68 -10.88 -4.14
C ASP A 89 -10.00 -11.73 -3.05
N GLY A 90 -9.79 -11.15 -1.85
CA GLY A 90 -9.11 -11.85 -0.76
C GLY A 90 -7.60 -11.99 -0.95
N ARG A 91 -7.01 -11.29 -1.93
CA ARG A 91 -5.58 -11.35 -2.24
C ARG A 91 -4.92 -10.00 -2.01
N LEU A 92 -3.91 -9.98 -1.14
CA LEU A 92 -3.01 -8.85 -0.99
C LEU A 92 -1.97 -8.88 -2.11
N ARG A 93 -2.00 -7.89 -3.00
CA ARG A 93 -0.99 -7.78 -4.06
C ARG A 93 0.22 -7.01 -3.53
N LEU A 94 1.22 -7.75 -3.07
CA LEU A 94 2.50 -7.20 -2.68
C LEU A 94 3.28 -6.75 -3.92
N ARG A 95 3.92 -5.58 -3.83
CA ARG A 95 4.96 -5.18 -4.76
C ARG A 95 6.16 -6.09 -4.53
N ALA A 96 6.57 -6.85 -5.55
CA ALA A 96 7.88 -7.48 -5.56
C ALA A 96 8.94 -6.37 -5.49
N SER A 97 9.85 -6.46 -4.52
CA SER A 97 11.00 -5.57 -4.48
C SER A 97 11.87 -5.93 -5.69
N ASP A 98 12.09 -4.97 -6.60
CA ASP A 98 13.02 -5.14 -7.71
C ASP A 98 14.41 -5.48 -7.13
N GLY A 99 14.81 -6.74 -7.18
CA GLY A 99 16.01 -7.23 -6.50
C GLY A 99 16.58 -8.46 -7.20
N TRP A 100 17.62 -8.22 -7.99
CA TRP A 100 18.51 -9.15 -8.69
C TRP A 100 17.98 -9.77 -9.99
N ALA A 101 17.93 -8.93 -11.03
CA ALA A 101 18.37 -9.41 -12.34
C ALA A 101 19.89 -9.65 -12.23
N GLY A 102 20.27 -10.87 -11.87
CA GLY A 102 21.65 -11.30 -12.03
C GLY A 102 21.99 -11.18 -13.52
N GLU A 103 22.77 -10.17 -13.89
CA GLU A 103 23.50 -10.17 -15.14
C GLU A 103 24.36 -11.43 -15.13
N ALA A 104 23.96 -12.43 -15.91
CA ALA A 104 24.86 -13.48 -16.34
C ALA A 104 25.89 -12.79 -17.24
N ASP A 105 27.04 -12.47 -16.67
CA ASP A 105 28.26 -12.19 -17.41
C ASP A 105 28.65 -13.50 -18.10
N ASP A 106 28.08 -13.74 -19.28
CA ASP A 106 28.56 -14.76 -20.21
C ASP A 106 29.90 -14.28 -20.75
N GLY A 107 30.94 -14.47 -19.94
CA GLY A 107 32.32 -14.37 -20.34
C GLY A 107 32.62 -15.43 -21.40
N ASP A 108 32.42 -15.06 -22.68
CA ASP A 108 32.98 -15.79 -23.82
C ASP A 108 34.50 -15.57 -23.85
N GLY A 109 35.17 -16.33 -22.98
CA GLY A 109 36.60 -16.48 -22.95
C GLY A 109 37.05 -17.58 -23.88
N GLY A 110 37.47 -17.20 -25.08
CA GLY A 110 38.67 -17.75 -25.72
C GLY A 110 38.51 -19.01 -26.58
N GLY A 111 39.01 -18.87 -27.82
CA GLY A 111 39.37 -19.94 -28.74
C GLY A 111 39.97 -19.38 -30.01
#